data_AF-A0A3D5B3U0-F1
#
_entry.id   AF-A0A3D5B3U0-F1
#
_cell.length_a   1.000
_cell.length_b   1.000
_cell.length_c   1.000
_cell.angle_alpha   90.00
_cell.angle_beta   90.00
_cell.angle_gamma   90.00
#
_symmetry.space_group_name_H-M   'P 1'
#
loop_
_entity.id
_entity.type
_entity.pdbx_description
1 polymer ?
#
loop_
_entity_poly.entity_id
_entity_poly.type
_entity_poly.pdbx_seq_one_letter_code
_entity_poly.pdbx_strand_id
1 'polypeptide(L)' 'MKKAYKLTDLCCANCAAEIERGIAKIKGVTLCNVNFVMQKLTFETAEGGDDEAVIKKVKKIIRRVEPDCDMVEIG' A
#
# COMPACT_ATOMS: atom_id res chain seq x y z
N MET A 1 2.79 -12.19 -6.23
CA MET A 1 2.20 -11.55 -7.43
C MET A 1 2.23 -10.04 -7.28
N LYS A 2 2.34 -9.28 -8.38
CA LYS A 2 2.33 -7.81 -8.35
C LYS A 2 0.90 -7.27 -8.30
N LYS A 3 0.67 -6.29 -7.44
CA LYS A 3 -0.62 -5.60 -7.29
C LYS A 3 -0.41 -4.09 -7.35
N ALA A 4 -1.36 -3.37 -7.95
CA ALA A 4 -1.30 -1.92 -8.12
C ALA A 4 -2.62 -1.26 -7.68
N TYR A 5 -2.50 -0.17 -6.94
CA TYR A 5 -3.61 0.58 -6.40
C TYR A 5 -3.38 2.09 -6.55
N LYS A 6 -4.45 2.85 -6.77
CA LYS A 6 -4.51 4.29 -6.63
C LYS A 6 -4.68 4.59 -5.15
N LEU A 7 -3.90 5.54 -4.64
CA LEU A 7 -4.16 6.18 -3.36
C LEU A 7 -4.93 7.47 -3.66
N THR A 8 -6.11 7.66 -3.08
CA THR A 8 -6.81 8.94 -3.18
C THR A 8 -6.51 9.76 -1.94
N ASP A 9 -6.53 11.09 -2.06
CA ASP A 9 -6.43 12.01 -0.92
C ASP A 9 -5.11 11.93 -0.11
N LEU A 10 -4.05 11.33 -0.68
CA LEU A 10 -2.72 11.33 -0.09
C LEU A 10 -2.01 12.66 -0.36
N CYS A 11 -2.04 13.59 0.59
CA CYS A 11 -1.51 14.95 0.44
C CYS A 11 -0.12 15.17 1.05
N CYS A 12 0.41 14.21 1.81
CA CYS A 12 1.67 14.38 2.54
C CYS A 12 2.75 13.39 2.06
N ALA A 13 3.87 13.91 1.55
CA ALA A 13 5.00 13.09 1.10
C ALA A 13 5.63 12.26 2.22
N ASN A 14 5.64 12.77 3.45
CA ASN A 14 6.13 12.02 4.61
C ASN A 14 5.19 10.85 4.96
N CYS A 15 3.87 11.07 4.91
CA CYS A 15 2.87 10.01 5.07
C CYS A 15 3.03 8.93 3.98
N ALA A 16 3.28 9.33 2.73
CA ALA A 16 3.55 8.39 1.63
C ALA A 16 4.72 7.46 1.93
N ALA A 17 5.84 8.03 2.42
CA ALA A 17 7.02 7.26 2.79
C ALA A 17 6.78 6.38 4.03
N GLU A 18 5.97 6.83 4.99
CA GLU A 18 5.58 6.02 6.15
C GLU A 18 4.67 4.84 5.76
N ILE A 19 3.71 5.07 4.85
CA ILE A 19 2.86 4.04 4.28
C ILE A 19 3.71 2.97 3.58
N GLU A 20 4.63 3.38 2.70
CA GLU A 20 5.54 2.46 1.99
C GLU A 20 6.35 1.60 2.97
N ARG A 21 7.01 2.22 3.95
CA ARG A 21 7.78 1.51 4.98
C ARG A 21 6.92 0.61 5.85
N GLY A 22 5.68 1.01 6.14
CA GLY A 22 4.74 0.21 6.92
C GLY A 22 4.33 -1.05 6.18
N ILE A 23 3.99 -0.92 4.90
CA ILE A 23 3.56 -2.04 4.05
C ILE A 23 4.72 -3.00 3.79
N ALA A 24 5.93 -2.49 3.55
CA ALA A 24 7.13 -3.32 3.35
C ALA A 24 7.45 -4.24 4.54
N LYS A 25 6.96 -3.93 5.74
CA LYS A 25 7.13 -4.76 6.96
C LYS A 25 6.05 -5.84 7.13
N ILE A 26 5.02 -5.86 6.28
CA ILE A 26 3.98 -6.88 6.34
C ILE A 26 4.58 -8.22 5.91
N LYS A 27 4.49 -9.24 6.78
CA LYS A 27 4.83 -10.62 6.41
C LYS A 27 4.03 -11.06 5.18
N GLY A 28 4.73 -11.46 4.13
CA GLY A 28 4.15 -11.87 2.85
C GLY A 28 4.29 -10.82 1.75
N VAL A 29 4.69 -9.58 2.07
CA VAL A 29 5.08 -8.56 1.09
C VAL A 29 6.58 -8.71 0.79
N THR A 30 6.94 -8.80 -0.49
CA THR A 30 8.33 -8.93 -0.95
C THR A 30 8.89 -7.63 -1.50
N LEU A 31 8.02 -6.80 -2.09
CA LEU A 31 8.37 -5.49 -2.63
C LEU A 31 7.23 -4.51 -2.36
N CYS A 32 7.54 -3.25 -2.08
CA CYS A 32 6.55 -2.19 -1.96
C CYS A 32 7.13 -0.88 -2.46
N ASN A 33 6.34 -0.13 -3.23
CA ASN A 33 6.65 1.22 -3.66
C ASN A 33 5.40 2.11 -3.66
N VAL A 34 5.53 3.32 -3.16
CA VAL A 34 4.53 4.39 -3.22
C VAL A 34 5.10 5.52 -4.06
N ASN A 35 4.50 5.74 -5.22
CA ASN A 35 4.76 6.93 -6.03
C ASN A 35 3.79 8.03 -5.60
N PHE A 36 4.27 8.97 -4.78
CA PHE A 36 3.48 10.08 -4.27
C PHE A 36 2.95 10.99 -5.39
N VAL A 37 3.77 11.30 -6.40
CA VAL A 37 3.37 12.19 -7.51
C VAL A 37 2.25 11.56 -8.33
N MET A 38 2.35 10.26 -8.62
CA MET A 38 1.32 9.53 -9.38
C MET A 38 0.14 9.07 -8.51
N GLN A 39 0.25 9.22 -7.19
CA GLN A 39 -0.71 8.72 -6.22
C GLN A 39 -0.94 7.20 -6.39
N LYS A 40 0.16 6.44 -6.52
CA LYS A 40 0.12 5.02 -6.88
C LYS A 40 0.89 4.18 -5.86
N LEU A 41 0.24 3.18 -5.29
CA LEU A 41 0.84 2.12 -4.49
C LEU A 41 1.03 0.89 -5.38
N THR A 42 2.21 0.28 -5.32
CA THR A 42 2.51 -1.00 -5.96
C THR A 42 3.20 -1.91 -4.96
N PHE A 43 2.75 -3.14 -4.81
CA PHE A 43 3.43 -4.10 -3.95
C PHE A 43 3.36 -5.51 -4.53
N GLU A 44 4.31 -6.34 -4.12
CA GLU A 44 4.39 -7.73 -4.52
C GLU A 44 4.21 -8.63 -3.30
N THR A 45 3.46 -9.72 -3.48
CA THR A 45 3.28 -10.76 -2.48
C THR A 45 4.06 -12.03 -2.83
N ALA A 46 4.45 -12.80 -1.82
CA ALA A 46 5.02 -14.13 -2.01
C ALA A 46 3.99 -15.08 -2.68
N GLU A 47 4.48 -16.01 -3.50
CA GLU A 47 3.65 -17.03 -4.14
C GLU A 47 3.01 -17.96 -3.10
N GLY A 48 1.72 -18.30 -3.29
CA GLY A 48 0.95 -19.08 -2.32
C GLY A 48 0.61 -18.35 -1.01
N GLY A 49 0.86 -17.03 -0.94
CA GLY A 49 0.51 -16.19 0.20
C GLY A 49 -0.99 -15.87 0.30
N ASP A 50 -1.42 -15.47 1.50
CA ASP A 50 -2.77 -14.98 1.76
C ASP A 50 -2.87 -13.49 1.37
N ASP A 51 -3.15 -13.27 0.09
CA ASP A 51 -3.30 -11.93 -0.49
C ASP A 51 -4.41 -11.11 0.18
N GLU A 52 -5.51 -11.75 0.60
CA GLU A 52 -6.64 -11.08 1.24
C GLU A 52 -6.23 -10.53 2.61
N ALA A 53 -5.54 -11.35 3.41
CA ALA A 53 -5.01 -10.92 4.70
C ALA A 53 -3.96 -9.81 4.55
N VAL A 54 -3.12 -9.87 3.50
CA VAL A 54 -2.16 -8.79 3.20
C VAL A 54 -2.89 -7.50 2.84
N ILE A 55 -3.85 -7.53 1.91
CA ILE A 55 -4.62 -6.36 1.48
C ILE A 55 -5.35 -5.72 2.67
N LYS A 56 -5.93 -6.51 3.57
CA LYS A 56 -6.57 -6.00 4.80
C LYS A 56 -5.60 -5.25 5.71
N LYS A 57 -4.36 -5.75 5.87
CA LYS A 57 -3.31 -5.08 6.64
C LYS A 57 -2.84 -3.79 5.94
N VAL A 58 -2.66 -3.82 4.63
CA VAL A 58 -2.30 -2.65 3.81
C VAL A 58 -3.31 -1.51 4.02
N LYS A 59 -4.61 -1.79 3.86
CA LYS A 59 -5.69 -0.79 4.09
C LYS A 59 -5.64 -0.21 5.51
N LYS A 60 -5.36 -1.04 6.52
CA LYS A 60 -5.25 -0.60 7.92
C LYS A 60 -4.05 0.33 8.13
N ILE A 61 -2.92 0.09 7.47
CA ILE A 61 -1.74 0.95 7.56
C ILE A 61 -2.02 2.30 6.91
N ILE A 62 -2.60 2.31 5.71
CA ILE A 62 -2.96 3.55 4.98
C ILE A 62 -3.85 4.42 5.87
N ARG A 63 -4.98 3.90 6.34
CA ARG A 63 -5.92 4.66 7.20
C ARG A 63 -5.37 5.07 8.56
N ARG A 64 -4.32 4.39 9.06
CA ARG A 64 -3.66 4.78 10.31
C ARG A 64 -2.74 5.98 10.10
N VAL A 65 -2.06 6.03 8.96
CA VAL A 65 -1.10 7.10 8.65
C VAL A 65 -1.83 8.31 8.07
N GLU A 66 -2.77 8.07 7.17
CA GLU A 66 -3.57 9.09 6.49
C GLU A 66 -5.04 8.64 6.51
N PRO A 67 -5.85 9.07 7.51
CA PRO A 67 -7.23 8.61 7.70
C PRO A 67 -8.17 8.90 6.53
N ASP A 68 -7.89 9.98 5.80
CA ASP A 68 -8.67 10.40 4.63
C ASP A 68 -8.24 9.70 3.33
N CYS A 69 -7.14 8.95 3.36
CA CYS A 69 -6.63 8.25 2.20
C CYS A 69 -7.35 6.91 1.97
N ASP A 70 -7.91 6.74 0.77
CA ASP A 70 -8.50 5.48 0.32
C ASP A 70 -7.64 4.80 -0.75
N MET A 71 -7.83 3.49 -0.89
CA MET A 71 -7.08 2.63 -1.80
C MET A 71 -8.01 1.96 -2.80
N VAL A 72 -7.83 2.27 -4.10
CA VAL A 72 -8.66 1.77 -5.21
C VAL A 72 -7.80 0.92 -6.14
N GLU A 73 -8.28 -0.25 -6.55
CA GLU A 73 -7.53 -1.14 -7.44
C GLU A 73 -7.38 -0.55 -8.84
N ILE A 74 -6.18 -0.63 -9.40
CA ILE A 74 -5.92 -0.24 -10.79
C ILE A 74 -5.43 -1.48 -11.51
N GLY A 75 -6.32 -2.10 -12.30
CA GLY A 75 -6.03 -3.03 -13.39
C GLY A 75 -4.92 -4.05 -13.17
#